data_AF-A0A2E4IEU0-F1
#
_entry.id   AF-A0A2E4IEU0-F1
#
_cell.length_a   1.000
_cell.length_b   1.000
_cell.length_c   1.000
_cell.angle_alpha   90.00
_cell.angle_beta   90.00
_cell.angle_gamma   90.00
#
_symmetry.space_group_name_H-M   'P 1'
#
loop_
_entity.id
_entity.type
_entity.pdbx_description
1 polymer ?
#
loop_
_entity_poly.entity_id
_entity_poly.type
_entity_poly.pdbx_seq_one_letter_code
_entity_poly.pdbx_strand_id
1 'polypeptide(L)'
;MRMYELLENELDVMSADDKQVTLKDPKTGIETKVPRDPKKPGVIQKDPSDASGKRFVIDTGSNGEVDKGIQPGAKVVMKTPM
;
A
#
# COMPACT_ATOMS: atom_id res chain seq x y z
N MET A 1 19.92 -22.07 -8.72
CA MET A 1 19.55 -20.98 -7.79
C MET A 1 19.14 -19.77 -8.61
N ARG A 2 17.85 -19.42 -8.63
CA ARG A 2 17.38 -18.06 -8.93
C ARG A 2 16.35 -17.75 -7.86
N MET A 3 16.89 -17.29 -6.73
CA MET A 3 16.12 -16.78 -5.62
C MET A 3 15.60 -15.42 -6.10
N TYR A 4 14.41 -15.41 -6.72
CA TYR A 4 13.69 -14.16 -6.89
C TYR A 4 13.45 -13.67 -5.47
N GLU A 5 14.18 -12.62 -5.09
CA GLU A 5 13.84 -11.82 -3.94
C GLU A 5 12.37 -11.43 -4.15
N LEU A 6 11.49 -12.11 -3.43
CA LEU A 6 10.17 -11.62 -3.05
C LEU A 6 10.45 -10.35 -2.24
N LEU A 7 10.82 -9.28 -2.95
CA LEU A 7 10.83 -7.93 -2.43
C LEU A 7 9.35 -7.60 -2.22
N GLU A 8 8.82 -8.05 -1.10
CA GLU A 8 7.73 -7.39 -0.42
C GLU A 8 8.22 -5.94 -0.22
N ASN A 9 7.90 -5.09 -1.19
CA ASN A 9 8.17 -3.67 -1.08
C ASN A 9 7.20 -3.13 -0.02
N GLU A 10 7.66 -3.17 1.22
CA GLU A 10 7.04 -2.51 2.36
C GLU A 10 7.22 -1.01 2.21
N LEU A 11 6.10 -0.30 2.11
CA LEU A 11 5.99 1.13 2.10
C LEU A 11 5.39 1.58 3.42
N ASP A 12 5.91 2.66 3.98
CA ASP A 12 5.38 3.27 5.20
C ASP A 12 4.38 4.38 4.84
N VAL A 13 3.23 4.40 5.52
CA VAL A 13 2.25 5.47 5.34
C VAL A 13 2.76 6.74 6.03
N MET A 14 3.09 7.77 5.25
CA MET A 14 3.47 9.08 5.76
C MET A 14 2.25 9.94 6.09
N SER A 15 1.26 9.95 5.20
CA SER A 15 0.00 10.68 5.42
C SER A 15 -1.18 9.86 4.91
N ALA A 16 -2.32 10.01 5.57
CA ALA A 16 -3.57 9.40 5.15
C ALA A 16 -4.68 10.43 5.30
N ASP A 17 -4.88 11.22 4.25
CA ASP A 17 -5.87 12.28 4.18
C ASP A 17 -7.17 11.77 3.54
N ASP A 18 -8.25 12.54 3.62
CA ASP A 18 -9.54 12.17 3.01
C ASP A 18 -9.47 11.99 1.48
N LYS A 19 -8.51 12.66 0.82
CA LYS A 19 -8.37 12.63 -0.63
C LYS A 19 -7.36 11.60 -1.14
N GLN A 20 -6.31 11.34 -0.38
CA GLN A 20 -5.19 10.50 -0.82
C GLN A 20 -4.36 10.01 0.37
N VAL A 21 -3.61 8.94 0.14
CA VAL A 21 -2.64 8.36 1.06
C VAL A 21 -1.25 8.52 0.45
N THR A 22 -0.32 9.07 1.22
CA THR A 22 1.09 9.18 0.83
C THR A 22 1.86 8.04 1.46
N LEU A 23 2.42 7.18 0.61
CA LEU A 23 3.30 6.10 0.98
C LEU A 23 4.74 6.52 0.73
N LYS A 24 5.67 6.07 1.55
CA LYS A 24 7.11 6.31 1.36
C LYS A 24 7.85 4.99 1.43
N ASP A 25 8.70 4.76 0.44
CA ASP A 25 9.65 3.66 0.47
C ASP A 25 10.81 4.04 1.42
N PRO A 26 11.04 3.30 2.52
CA PRO A 26 12.13 3.59 3.44
C PRO A 26 13.52 3.28 2.86
N LYS A 27 13.62 2.43 1.84
CA LYS A 27 14.87 2.04 1.19
C LYS A 27 15.32 3.06 0.16
N THR A 28 14.38 3.53 -0.67
CA THR A 28 14.68 4.44 -1.79
C THR A 28 14.30 5.89 -1.50
N GLY A 29 13.46 6.13 -0.50
CA GLY A 29 12.91 7.45 -0.18
C GLY A 29 11.81 7.92 -1.14
N ILE A 30 11.39 7.07 -2.09
CA ILE A 30 10.36 7.42 -3.09
C ILE A 30 9.00 7.56 -2.41
N GLU A 31 8.33 8.68 -2.68
CA GLU A 31 6.96 8.92 -2.22
C GLU A 31 5.95 8.54 -3.31
N THR A 32 4.99 7.69 -2.96
CA THR A 32 3.89 7.26 -3.82
C THR A 32 2.59 7.80 -3.26
N LYS A 33 1.88 8.60 -4.06
CA LYS A 33 0.58 9.19 -3.68
C LYS A 33 -0.55 8.38 -4.28
N VAL A 34 -1.38 7.81 -3.42
CA VAL A 34 -2.49 6.92 -3.79
C VAL A 34 -3.81 7.65 -3.52
N PRO A 35 -4.56 8.04 -4.55
CA PRO A 35 -5.84 8.73 -4.37
C PRO A 35 -6.89 7.80 -3.76
N ARG A 36 -7.73 8.32 -2.85
CA ARG A 36 -8.92 7.62 -2.33
C ARG A 36 -10.11 7.73 -3.30
N ASP A 37 -9.84 7.61 -4.60
CA ASP A 37 -10.84 7.79 -5.66
C ASP A 37 -11.02 6.46 -6.41
N PRO A 38 -12.22 5.85 -6.41
CA PRO A 38 -12.47 4.58 -7.09
C PRO A 38 -12.28 4.65 -8.61
N LYS A 39 -12.26 5.85 -9.20
CA LYS A 39 -11.99 6.06 -10.63
C LYS A 39 -10.51 6.16 -10.96
N LYS A 40 -9.63 6.18 -9.96
CA LYS A 40 -8.19 6.29 -10.14
C LYS A 40 -7.49 4.99 -9.74
N PRO A 41 -6.32 4.69 -10.33
CA PRO A 41 -5.54 3.52 -9.98
C PRO A 41 -4.94 3.67 -8.58
N GLY A 42 -4.86 2.55 -7.87
CA GLY A 42 -4.31 2.48 -6.52
C GLY A 42 -5.35 2.13 -5.47
N VAL A 43 -5.53 0.83 -5.25
CA VAL A 43 -6.34 0.28 -4.17
C VAL A 43 -5.43 -0.02 -3.00
N ILE A 44 -5.83 0.38 -1.78
CA ILE A 44 -5.16 -0.07 -0.56
C ILE A 44 -6.20 -0.72 0.34
N GLN A 45 -5.99 -1.97 0.68
CA GLN A 45 -6.91 -2.75 1.53
C GLN A 45 -6.14 -3.40 2.67
N LYS A 46 -6.83 -3.74 3.76
CA LYS A 46 -6.20 -4.53 4.83
C LYS A 46 -5.75 -5.88 4.26
N ASP A 47 -4.58 -6.33 4.66
CA ASP A 47 -4.11 -7.66 4.30
C ASP A 47 -5.02 -8.70 4.97
N PRO A 48 -5.78 -9.51 4.21
CA PRO A 48 -6.62 -10.56 4.79
C PRO A 48 -5.79 -11.65 5.49
N SER A 49 -4.49 -11.73 5.21
CA SER A 49 -3.55 -12.69 5.80
C SER A 49 -2.99 -12.18 7.14
N ASP A 50 -3.06 -10.87 7.41
CA ASP A 50 -2.58 -10.27 8.64
C ASP A 50 -3.69 -10.20 9.69
N ALA A 51 -3.74 -11.21 10.56
CA ALA A 51 -4.68 -11.25 11.68
C ALA A 51 -4.51 -10.07 12.67
N SER A 52 -3.38 -9.35 12.61
CA SER A 52 -3.15 -8.16 13.45
C SER A 52 -3.86 -6.90 12.94
N GLY A 53 -4.29 -6.89 11.67
CA GLY A 53 -4.99 -5.78 11.02
C GLY A 53 -4.13 -4.52 10.87
N LYS A 54 -2.81 -4.64 10.96
CA LYS A 54 -1.84 -3.54 10.90
C LYS A 54 -1.14 -3.45 9.55
N ARG A 55 -1.21 -4.51 8.75
CA ARG A 55 -0.69 -4.56 7.39
C ARG A 55 -1.78 -4.30 6.37
N PHE A 56 -1.40 -3.55 5.34
CA PHE A 56 -2.23 -3.25 4.20
C PHE A 56 -1.54 -3.73 2.93
N VAL A 57 -2.31 -4.01 1.90
CA VAL A 57 -1.85 -4.40 0.59
C VAL A 57 -2.23 -3.30 -0.40
N ILE A 58 -1.26 -2.81 -1.17
CA ILE A 58 -1.52 -1.90 -2.30
C ILE A 58 -1.53 -2.64 -3.63
N ASP A 59 -2.56 -2.38 -4.41
CA ASP A 59 -2.67 -2.80 -5.80
C ASP A 59 -2.70 -1.54 -6.69
N THR A 60 -1.56 -1.23 -7.32
CA THR A 60 -1.39 -0.07 -8.20
C THR A 60 -1.96 -0.28 -9.61
N GLY A 61 -2.25 -1.53 -9.99
CA GLY A 61 -2.84 -1.88 -11.28
C GLY A 61 -4.36 -1.89 -11.26
N SER A 62 -4.96 -2.02 -10.08
CA SER A 62 -6.41 -2.00 -9.88
C SER A 62 -6.92 -0.58 -9.57
N ASN A 63 -8.10 -0.26 -10.12
CA ASN A 63 -8.89 0.91 -9.72
C ASN A 63 -9.83 0.52 -8.58
N GLY A 64 -9.93 1.35 -7.55
CA GLY A 64 -10.86 1.10 -6.46
C GLY A 64 -10.57 1.97 -5.24
N GLU A 65 -11.32 1.73 -4.16
CA GLU A 65 -11.23 2.55 -2.97
C GLU A 65 -10.09 2.12 -2.05
N VAL A 66 -9.49 3.12 -1.41
CA VAL A 66 -8.54 2.94 -0.32
C VAL A 66 -9.31 2.79 0.99
N ASP A 67 -8.92 1.80 1.80
CA ASP A 67 -9.49 1.55 3.12
C ASP A 67 -9.40 2.79 4.00
N LYS A 68 -10.53 3.22 4.54
CA LYS A 68 -10.62 4.45 5.34
C LYS A 68 -9.90 4.36 6.69
N GLY A 69 -9.64 3.13 7.16
CA GLY A 69 -8.94 2.85 8.40
C GLY A 69 -7.42 2.89 8.28
N ILE A 70 -6.86 3.18 7.10
CA ILE A 70 -5.40 3.40 6.96
C ILE A 70 -4.99 4.70 7.65
N GLN A 71 -3.96 4.61 8.48
CA GLN A 71 -3.42 5.71 9.26
C GLN A 71 -1.92 5.88 9.00
N PRO A 72 -1.34 7.08 9.24
CA PRO A 72 0.10 7.27 9.23
C PRO A 72 0.81 6.30 10.19
N GLY A 73 1.93 5.74 9.74
CA GLY A 73 2.68 4.71 10.46
C GLY A 73 2.22 3.27 10.21
N ALA A 74 1.14 3.06 9.43
CA ALA A 74 0.81 1.73 8.93
C ALA A 74 1.81 1.27 7.87
N LYS A 75 1.91 -0.07 7.70
CA LYS A 75 2.77 -0.69 6.70
C LYS A 75 1.93 -1.21 5.53
N VAL A 76 2.35 -0.86 4.33
CA VAL A 76 1.69 -1.24 3.08
C VAL A 76 2.64 -2.09 2.25
N VAL A 77 2.24 -3.30 1.90
CA VAL A 77 3.00 -4.19 1.01
C VAL A 77 2.41 -4.12 -0.39
N MET A 78 3.27 -4.04 -1.41
CA MET A 78 2.82 -4.15 -2.80
C MET A 78 2.28 -5.55 -3.08
N LYS A 79 1.09 -5.62 -3.67
CA LYS A 79 0.53 -6.86 -4.20
C LYS A 79 1.36 -7.29 -5.39
N THR A 80 2.28 -8.22 -5.18
CA THR A 80 2.95 -8.90 -6.29
C THR A 80 1.91 -9.77 -6.99
N PRO A 81 1.66 -9.60 -8.30
CA PRO A 81 0.88 -10.58 -9.04
C PRO A 81 1.65 -11.91 -8.98
N MET A 82 1.02 -12.95 -8.43
CA MET A 82 1.50 -14.33 -8.58
C MET A 82 1.31 -14.79 -10.02
#